data_AF-A0AAN6LFA8-F1
#
_entry.id   AF-A0AAN6LFA8-F1
#
_cell.length_a   1.000
_cell.length_b   1.000
_cell.length_c   1.000
_cell.angle_alpha   90.00
_cell.angle_beta   90.00
_cell.angle_gamma   90.00
#
_symmetry.space_group_name_H-M   'P 1'
#
loop_
_entity.id
_entity.type
_entity.pdbx_description
1 polymer ?
#
loop_
_entity_poly.entity_id
_entity_poly.type
_entity_poly.pdbx_seq_one_letter_code
_entity_poly.pdbx_strand_id
1 'polypeptide(L)'
;MKWALQIQYLKEKEYSVIAIDSRAHGRSSDDQLIPLSYAQMARDVIALMDELEIPRFSVVGWSDGAILGLEIAMNYESRLDRFFSTYQVSNLNGTGAGRSPVLALLGARVENEYKALSPTPDQYNVFIRRKNKMQSTQPD
;
A
#
# COMPACT_ATOMS: atom_id res chain seq x y z
N MET A 1 0.69 -8.06 1.85
CA MET A 1 1.64 -8.84 1.03
C MET A 1 3.01 -8.73 1.68
N LYS A 2 3.80 -9.81 1.78
CA LYS A 2 5.16 -9.73 2.31
C LYS A 2 6.15 -9.64 1.15
N TRP A 3 6.94 -8.58 1.12
CA TRP A 3 7.98 -8.32 0.11
C TRP A 3 9.31 -9.04 0.40
N ALA A 4 9.36 -9.96 1.37
CA ALA A 4 10.60 -10.50 1.92
C ALA A 4 11.54 -11.07 0.84
N LEU A 5 11.01 -11.84 -0.12
CA LEU A 5 11.82 -12.41 -1.21
C LEU A 5 12.33 -11.34 -2.17
N GLN A 6 11.50 -10.37 -2.53
CA GLN A 6 11.89 -9.27 -3.41
C GLN A 6 12.90 -8.35 -2.73
N ILE A 7 12.73 -8.04 -1.44
CA ILE A 7 13.67 -7.27 -0.65
C ILE A 7 15.02 -7.98 -0.62
N GLN A 8 15.03 -9.28 -0.33
CA GLN A 8 16.26 -10.06 -0.31
C GLN A 8 16.96 -10.01 -1.68
N TYR A 9 16.24 -10.30 -2.76
CA TYR A 9 16.80 -10.29 -4.11
C TYR A 9 17.35 -8.91 -4.51
N LEU A 10 16.62 -7.83 -4.25
CA LEU A 10 17.07 -6.48 -4.58
C LEU A 10 18.29 -6.06 -3.75
N LYS A 11 18.37 -6.47 -2.48
CA LYS A 11 19.56 -6.27 -1.66
C LYS A 11 20.78 -7.04 -2.21
N GLU A 12 20.60 -8.27 -2.69
CA GLU A 12 21.66 -9.04 -3.37
C GLU A 12 22.13 -8.37 -4.67
N LYS A 13 21.32 -7.50 -5.26
CA LYS A 13 21.67 -6.64 -6.41
C LYS A 13 22.13 -5.23 -6.00
N GLU A 14 22.47 -5.05 -4.73
CA GLU A 14 23.02 -3.81 -4.18
C GLU A 14 22.07 -2.59 -4.24
N TYR A 15 20.76 -2.83 -4.36
CA TYR A 15 19.78 -1.76 -4.21
C TYR A 15 19.53 -1.44 -2.72
N SER A 16 19.41 -0.15 -2.41
CA SER A 16 18.80 0.30 -1.16
C SER A 16 17.29 0.12 -1.26
N VAL A 17 16.71 -0.68 -0.35
CA VAL A 17 15.28 -1.03 -0.38
C VAL A 17 14.57 -0.46 0.84
N ILE A 18 13.56 0.36 0.60
CA ILE A 18 12.67 0.91 1.64
C ILE A 18 11.29 0.27 1.46
N ALA A 19 10.86 -0.50 2.46
CA ALA A 19 9.55 -1.13 2.49
C ALA A 19 8.64 -0.39 3.48
N ILE A 20 7.53 0.14 2.99
CA ILE A 20 6.64 1.04 3.74
C ILE A 20 5.35 0.30 4.04
N ASP A 21 4.97 0.25 5.32
CA ASP A 21 3.60 -0.03 5.72
C ASP A 21 2.76 1.23 5.44
N SER A 22 1.83 1.20 4.50
CA SER A 22 0.97 2.37 4.22
C SER A 22 0.13 2.75 5.43
N ARG A 23 -0.36 3.99 5.46
CA ARG A 23 -1.30 4.49 6.49
C ARG A 23 -2.37 3.44 6.85
N ALA A 24 -2.59 3.26 8.15
CA ALA A 24 -3.51 2.27 8.73
C ALA A 24 -3.18 0.78 8.46
N HIS A 25 -2.08 0.47 7.76
CA HIS A 25 -1.64 -0.91 7.50
C HIS A 25 -0.41 -1.25 8.34
N GLY A 26 -0.22 -2.53 8.62
CA GLY A 26 0.97 -3.03 9.32
C GLY A 26 1.20 -2.29 10.62
N ARG A 27 2.38 -1.67 10.77
CA ARG A 27 2.76 -0.90 11.96
C ARG A 27 2.46 0.61 11.89
N SER A 28 1.98 1.10 10.76
CA SER A 28 1.74 2.52 10.56
C SER A 28 0.48 2.99 11.26
N SER A 29 0.56 4.19 11.84
CA SER A 29 -0.56 4.85 12.51
C SER A 29 -1.60 5.37 11.51
N ASP A 30 -2.67 5.95 12.06
CA ASP A 30 -3.80 6.45 11.30
C ASP A 30 -4.51 7.55 12.10
N ASP A 31 -5.11 8.50 11.37
CA ASP A 31 -6.05 9.47 11.92
C ASP A 31 -7.43 9.13 11.36
N GLN A 32 -8.28 8.58 12.22
CA GLN A 32 -9.59 8.07 11.80
C GLN A 32 -10.60 9.16 11.47
N LEU A 33 -10.31 10.42 11.82
CA LEU A 33 -11.13 11.58 11.45
C LEU A 33 -10.99 11.90 9.96
N ILE A 34 -9.91 11.45 9.32
CA ILE A 34 -9.60 11.71 7.92
C ILE A 34 -9.92 10.47 7.09
N PRO A 35 -10.71 10.58 6.00
CA PRO A 35 -10.90 9.47 5.07
C PRO A 35 -9.57 8.99 4.48
N LEU A 36 -9.40 7.66 4.34
CA LEU A 36 -8.28 7.11 3.59
C LEU A 36 -8.39 7.52 2.11
N SER A 37 -7.27 7.92 1.53
CA SER A 37 -7.17 8.20 0.09
C SER A 37 -5.79 7.84 -0.43
N TYR A 38 -5.70 7.45 -1.70
CA TYR A 38 -4.41 7.17 -2.34
C TYR A 38 -3.54 8.42 -2.41
N ALA A 39 -4.14 9.59 -2.68
CA ALA A 39 -3.44 10.87 -2.69
C ALA A 39 -2.78 11.19 -1.33
N GLN A 40 -3.46 10.93 -0.20
CA GLN A 40 -2.85 11.12 1.11
C GLN A 40 -1.73 10.10 1.36
N MET A 41 -1.93 8.83 1.00
CA MET A 41 -0.85 7.84 1.14
C MET A 41 0.36 8.18 0.27
N ALA A 42 0.16 8.78 -0.91
CA ALA A 42 1.25 9.21 -1.78
C ALA A 42 2.04 10.34 -1.12
N ARG A 43 1.34 11.32 -0.53
CA ARG A 43 1.96 12.38 0.30
C ARG A 43 2.78 11.79 1.45
N ASP A 44 2.30 10.72 2.09
CA ASP A 44 3.02 10.07 3.19
C ASP A 44 4.35 9.47 2.70
N VAL A 45 4.38 8.88 1.50
CA VAL A 45 5.63 8.39 0.88
C VAL A 45 6.57 9.55 0.57
N ILE A 46 6.07 10.65 -0.01
CA ILE A 46 6.90 11.83 -0.32
C ILE A 46 7.49 12.43 0.96
N ALA A 47 6.69 12.60 1.99
CA ALA A 47 7.13 13.12 3.29
C ALA A 47 8.18 12.20 3.93
N LEU A 48 8.03 10.88 3.84
CA LEU A 48 9.04 9.93 4.30
C LEU A 48 10.34 10.08 3.51
N MET A 49 10.29 10.24 2.19
CA MET A 49 11.49 10.43 1.38
C MET A 49 12.17 11.77 1.64
N ASP A 50 11.41 12.82 1.96
CA ASP A 50 11.94 14.11 2.39
C ASP A 50 12.70 13.98 3.72
N GLU A 51 12.11 13.31 4.70
CA GLU A 51 12.75 13.05 6.00
C GLU A 51 14.03 12.22 5.88
N LEU A 52 14.06 11.28 4.93
CA LEU A 52 15.24 10.45 4.63
C LEU A 52 16.24 11.14 3.69
N GLU A 53 15.97 12.39 3.28
CA GLU A 53 16.79 13.16 2.34
C GLU A 53 17.01 12.46 0.99
N ILE A 54 15.99 11.74 0.49
CA ILE A 54 16.01 11.04 -0.80
C ILE A 54 15.22 11.85 -1.83
N PRO A 55 15.90 12.62 -2.70
CA PRO A 55 15.23 13.52 -3.64
C PRO A 55 14.54 12.77 -4.79
N ARG A 56 15.08 11.62 -5.21
CA ARG A 56 14.55 10.84 -6.33
C ARG A 56 14.67 9.34 -6.07
N PHE A 57 13.60 8.59 -6.35
CA PHE A 57 13.52 7.16 -6.05
C PHE A 57 12.72 6.38 -7.09
N SER A 58 12.90 5.06 -7.11
CA SER A 58 12.09 4.14 -7.92
C SER A 58 10.99 3.49 -7.07
N VAL A 59 9.84 3.24 -7.66
CA VAL A 59 8.67 2.65 -6.98
C VAL A 59 8.33 1.29 -7.58
N VAL A 60 8.08 0.30 -6.71
CA VAL A 60 7.51 -1.00 -7.07
C VAL A 60 6.17 -1.15 -6.34
N GLY A 61 5.07 -1.26 -7.10
CA GLY A 61 3.71 -1.30 -6.57
C GLY A 61 2.99 -2.60 -6.90
N TRP A 62 2.17 -3.08 -5.95
CA TRP A 62 1.23 -4.19 -6.16
C TRP A 62 -0.18 -3.82 -5.71
N SER A 63 -1.20 -4.06 -6.54
CA SER A 63 -2.60 -3.74 -6.24
C SER A 63 -2.77 -2.25 -5.85
N ASP A 64 -3.18 -1.97 -4.61
CA ASP A 64 -3.28 -0.60 -4.07
C ASP A 64 -1.94 0.15 -4.15
N GLY A 65 -0.82 -0.56 -3.97
CA GLY A 65 0.52 0.01 -4.13
C GLY A 65 0.84 0.40 -5.58
N ALA A 66 0.19 -0.22 -6.57
CA ALA A 66 0.33 0.21 -7.96
C ALA A 66 -0.46 1.51 -8.23
N ILE A 67 -1.64 1.65 -7.63
CA ILE A 67 -2.41 2.92 -7.68
C ILE A 67 -1.61 4.03 -6.99
N LEU A 68 -1.02 3.73 -5.83
CA LEU A 68 -0.13 4.65 -5.12
C LEU A 68 1.08 5.09 -5.95
N GLY A 69 1.70 4.16 -6.68
CA GLY A 69 2.81 4.47 -7.56
C GLY A 69 2.42 5.37 -8.74
N LEU A 70 1.20 5.20 -9.27
CA LEU A 70 0.65 6.11 -10.29
C LEU A 70 0.35 7.50 -9.73
N GLU A 71 -0.22 7.59 -8.54
CA GLU A 71 -0.40 8.88 -7.85
C GLU A 71 0.92 9.65 -7.71
N ILE A 72 2.01 8.94 -7.39
CA ILE A 72 3.36 9.52 -7.34
C ILE A 72 3.82 9.94 -8.73
N ALA A 73 3.66 9.08 -9.74
CA ALA A 73 4.08 9.37 -11.11
C ALA A 73 3.39 10.61 -11.70
N MET A 74 2.09 10.78 -11.43
CA MET A 74 1.29 11.89 -11.98
C MET A 74 1.53 13.21 -11.25
N ASN A 75 1.67 13.18 -9.92
CA ASN A 75 1.68 14.40 -9.09
C ASN A 75 3.08 14.79 -8.58
N TYR A 76 4.05 13.87 -8.64
CA TYR A 76 5.40 14.03 -8.10
C TYR A 76 6.46 13.53 -9.09
N GLU A 77 6.27 13.79 -10.39
CA GLU A 77 7.16 13.32 -11.47
C GLU A 77 8.64 13.61 -11.20
N SER A 78 8.97 14.79 -10.68
CA SER A 78 10.34 15.19 -10.34
C SER A 78 11.01 14.31 -9.27
N ARG A 79 10.20 13.58 -8.49
CA ARG A 79 10.64 12.66 -7.43
C ARG A 79 10.80 11.23 -7.93
N LEU A 80 10.27 10.90 -9.10
CA LEU A 80 10.23 9.54 -9.61
C LEU A 80 11.37 9.29 -10.62
N ASP A 81 12.11 8.21 -10.41
CA ASP A 81 13.10 7.70 -11.36
C ASP A 81 12.48 6.65 -12.29
N ARG A 82 11.94 5.56 -11.71
CA ARG A 82 11.25 4.48 -12.45
C ARG A 82 10.06 3.97 -11.65
N PHE A 83 9.03 3.50 -12.35
CA PHE A 83 7.86 2.87 -11.73
C PHE A 83 7.58 1.49 -12.34
N PHE A 84 7.42 0.49 -11.47
CA PHE A 84 7.06 -0.87 -11.84
C PHE A 84 5.75 -1.25 -11.14
N SER A 85 4.71 -1.57 -11.92
CA SER A 85 3.41 -2.01 -11.40
C SER A 85 3.20 -3.50 -11.60
N THR A 86 2.61 -4.15 -10.60
CA THR A 86 2.17 -5.54 -10.69
C THR A 86 0.72 -5.62 -10.26
N TYR A 87 -0.14 -6.17 -11.12
CA TYR A 87 -1.58 -6.35 -10.86
C TYR A 87 -2.30 -5.06 -10.41
N GLN A 88 -2.71 -4.24 -11.36
CA GLN A 88 -3.59 -3.10 -11.10
C GLN A 88 -5.04 -3.52 -11.29
N VAL A 89 -5.89 -3.33 -10.27
CA VAL A 89 -7.33 -3.57 -10.39
C VAL A 89 -8.03 -2.22 -10.32
N SER A 90 -8.39 -1.67 -11.47
CA SER A 90 -9.16 -0.42 -11.58
C SER A 90 -10.66 -0.61 -11.38
N ASN A 91 -11.15 -1.84 -11.14
CA ASN A 91 -12.56 -2.09 -10.84
C ASN A 91 -12.78 -3.48 -10.21
N LEU A 92 -13.09 -3.53 -8.90
CA LEU A 92 -13.30 -4.79 -8.15
C LEU A 92 -14.64 -5.48 -8.45
N ASN A 93 -15.56 -4.84 -9.16
CA ASN A 93 -16.94 -5.34 -9.34
C ASN A 93 -17.08 -6.55 -10.26
N GLY A 94 -16.02 -7.03 -10.93
CA GLY A 94 -16.12 -8.06 -11.97
C GLY A 94 -15.24 -9.31 -11.84
N THR A 95 -14.39 -9.45 -10.82
CA THR A 95 -13.27 -10.43 -10.89
C THR A 95 -13.56 -11.82 -10.33
N GLY A 96 -14.75 -12.07 -9.76
CA GLY A 96 -15.08 -13.37 -9.13
C GLY A 96 -14.24 -13.69 -7.88
N ALA A 97 -13.45 -12.73 -7.39
CA ALA A 97 -12.54 -12.85 -6.26
C ALA A 97 -13.19 -13.41 -4.98
N GLY A 98 -14.46 -13.07 -4.73
CA GLY A 98 -15.20 -13.53 -3.55
C GLY A 98 -15.41 -15.04 -3.44
N ARG A 99 -15.16 -15.81 -4.51
CA ARG A 99 -15.29 -17.28 -4.52
C ARG A 99 -13.96 -18.03 -4.46
N SER A 100 -12.82 -17.32 -4.39
CA SER A 100 -11.50 -17.94 -4.36
C SER A 100 -11.13 -18.40 -2.94
N PRO A 101 -10.90 -19.70 -2.70
CA PRO A 101 -10.41 -20.19 -1.40
C PRO A 101 -9.08 -19.54 -0.99
N VAL A 102 -8.23 -19.21 -1.98
CA VAL A 102 -6.95 -18.53 -1.75
C VAL A 102 -7.17 -17.11 -1.20
N LEU A 103 -8.15 -16.38 -1.73
CA LEU A 103 -8.45 -15.02 -1.26
C LEU A 103 -9.14 -15.03 0.11
N ALA A 104 -9.94 -16.06 0.43
CA ALA A 104 -10.48 -16.25 1.77
C ALA A 104 -9.37 -16.49 2.81
N LEU A 105 -8.40 -17.37 2.51
CA LEU A 105 -7.23 -17.59 3.36
C LEU A 105 -6.39 -16.32 3.52
N LEU A 106 -6.25 -15.53 2.45
CA LEU A 106 -5.57 -14.25 2.52
C LEU A 106 -6.29 -13.26 3.44
N GLY A 107 -7.62 -13.20 3.41
CA GLY A 107 -8.43 -12.36 4.30
C GLY A 107 -8.20 -12.67 5.78
N ALA A 108 -8.28 -13.95 6.16
CA ALA A 108 -8.02 -14.39 7.54
C ALA A 108 -6.59 -14.07 7.99
N ARG A 109 -5.62 -14.25 7.08
CA ARG A 109 -4.23 -13.88 7.35
C ARG A 109 -4.06 -12.37 7.56
N VAL A 110 -4.69 -11.54 6.72
CA VAL A 110 -4.62 -10.07 6.83
C VAL A 110 -5.20 -9.61 8.16
N GLU A 111 -6.30 -10.20 8.63
CA GLU A 111 -6.86 -9.88 9.95
C GLU A 111 -5.89 -10.22 11.08
N ASN A 112 -5.30 -11.42 11.05
CA ASN A 112 -4.34 -11.85 12.06
C ASN A 112 -3.09 -10.96 12.06
N GLU A 113 -2.56 -10.61 10.88
CA GLU A 113 -1.43 -9.69 10.75
C GLU A 113 -1.77 -8.28 11.26
N TYR A 114 -2.97 -7.77 10.99
CA TYR A 114 -3.43 -6.48 11.53
C TYR A 114 -3.46 -6.51 13.06
N LYS A 115 -4.10 -7.52 13.66
CA LYS A 115 -4.19 -7.66 15.12
C LYS A 115 -2.81 -7.79 15.79
N ALA A 116 -1.84 -8.38 15.09
CA ALA A 116 -0.49 -8.58 15.62
C ALA A 116 0.42 -7.36 15.48
N LEU A 117 0.19 -6.50 14.48
CA LEU A 117 1.14 -5.44 14.10
C LEU A 117 0.60 -4.02 14.30
N SER A 118 -0.70 -3.83 14.19
CA SER A 118 -1.32 -2.51 14.21
C SER A 118 -1.22 -1.86 15.58
N PRO A 119 -0.98 -0.54 15.65
CA PRO A 119 -1.16 0.22 16.88
C PRO A 119 -2.58 0.18 17.45
N THR A 120 -3.57 -0.20 16.63
CA THR A 120 -5.00 -0.30 17.01
C THR A 120 -5.55 -1.72 16.77
N PRO A 121 -5.04 -2.75 17.46
CA PRO A 121 -5.27 -4.15 17.13
C PRO A 121 -6.75 -4.60 17.25
N ASP A 122 -7.53 -3.91 18.06
CA ASP A 122 -8.97 -4.12 18.29
C ASP A 122 -9.87 -3.44 17.25
N GLN A 123 -9.31 -2.68 16.31
CA GLN A 123 -10.07 -1.82 15.38
C GLN A 123 -10.10 -2.32 13.93
N TYR A 124 -9.83 -3.61 13.70
CA TYR A 124 -9.80 -4.20 12.36
C TYR A 124 -11.07 -3.94 11.54
N ASN A 125 -12.24 -4.04 12.16
CA ASN A 125 -13.53 -3.79 11.49
C ASN A 125 -13.70 -2.32 11.03
N VAL A 126 -13.10 -1.37 11.75
CA VAL A 126 -13.08 0.04 11.37
C VAL A 126 -12.16 0.23 10.16
N PHE A 127 -10.95 -0.33 10.24
CA PHE A 127 -9.97 -0.31 9.17
C PHE A 127 -10.52 -0.89 7.86
N ILE A 128 -11.07 -2.12 7.88
CA ILE A 128 -11.58 -2.76 6.66
C ILE A 128 -12.73 -1.97 6.04
N ARG A 129 -13.65 -1.42 6.84
CA ARG A 129 -14.74 -0.59 6.31
C ARG A 129 -14.21 0.66 5.60
N ARG A 130 -13.25 1.38 6.21
CA ARG A 130 -12.66 2.59 5.61
C ARG A 130 -11.86 2.27 4.37
N LYS A 131 -11.05 1.21 4.40
CA LYS A 131 -10.30 0.73 3.24
C LYS A 131 -11.22 0.33 2.09
N ASN A 132 -12.27 -0.45 2.35
CA ASN A 132 -13.24 -0.86 1.32
C ASN A 132 -14.00 0.34 0.74
N LYS A 133 -14.31 1.35 1.57
CA LYS A 133 -14.93 2.60 1.10
C LYS A 133 -14.00 3.37 0.16
N MET A 134 -12.71 3.49 0.51
CA MET A 134 -11.71 4.10 -0.37
C MET A 134 -11.60 3.32 -1.69
N GLN A 135 -11.40 2.00 -1.63
CA GLN A 135 -11.24 1.15 -2.83
C GLN A 135 -12.47 1.12 -3.74
N SER A 136 -13.68 1.39 -3.23
CA SER A 136 -14.90 1.48 -4.05
C SER A 136 -15.17 2.86 -4.63
N THR A 137 -14.38 3.87 -4.25
CA THR A 137 -14.53 5.26 -4.67
C THR A 137 -13.28 5.86 -5.27
N GLN A 138 -12.18 5.11 -5.38
CA GLN A 138 -10.90 5.57 -5.91
C GLN A 138 -10.14 4.41 -6.58
N PRO A 139 -9.25 4.68 -7.54
CA PRO A 139 -9.00 6.00 -8.16
C PRO A 139 -10.15 6.42 -9.08
N ASP A 140 -10.35 7.73 -9.26
CA ASP A 140 -11.33 8.31 -10.20
C ASP A 140 -10.79 8.36 -11.64
#